data_AF-A0A937VMP9-F1
#
_entry.id   AF-A0A937VMP9-F1
#
_cell.length_a   1.000
_cell.length_b   1.000
_cell.length_c   1.000
_cell.angle_alpha   90.00
_cell.angle_beta   90.00
_cell.angle_gamma   90.00
#
_symmetry.space_group_name_H-M   'P 1'
#
loop_
_entity.id
_entity.type
_entity.pdbx_description
1 polymer ?
#
loop_
_entity_poly.entity_id
_entity_poly.type
_entity_poly.pdbx_seq_one_letter_code
_entity_poly.pdbx_strand_id
1 'polypeptide(L)'
;MNKTHILWLVLACLILLSGCYSPGGPVPENPKSPAARQSIPQKVIVEEETIYSPAPRDNGVPPDSCDYIHFIRYRPATSDGKPKEVNAILVLMPGYMGGANEFEYMGRQLVSMSEAQGKESLEVWAIDRRP
;
A
#
# COMPACT_ATOMS: atom_id res chain seq x y z
N MET A 1 33.64 28.97 -38.45
CA MET A 1 32.20 28.81 -38.72
C MET A 1 31.60 30.18 -38.99
N ASN A 2 31.05 30.42 -40.19
CA ASN A 2 30.58 31.76 -40.59
C ASN A 2 29.40 32.20 -39.73
N LYS A 3 29.40 33.47 -39.30
CA LYS A 3 28.34 34.06 -38.44
C LYS A 3 26.92 33.81 -38.99
N THR A 4 26.79 33.75 -40.32
CA THR A 4 25.54 33.47 -41.02
C THR A 4 25.00 32.06 -40.76
N HIS A 5 25.86 31.04 -40.67
CA HIS A 5 25.42 29.67 -40.36
C HIS A 5 24.99 29.51 -38.91
N ILE A 6 25.66 30.22 -37.99
CA ILE A 6 25.28 30.26 -36.57
C ILE A 6 23.88 30.90 -36.44
N LEU A 7 23.63 31.99 -37.17
CA LEU A 7 22.33 32.66 -37.16
C LEU A 7 21.19 31.74 -37.65
N TRP A 8 21.42 31.01 -38.75
CA TRP A 8 20.42 30.04 -39.25
C TRP A 8 20.18 28.88 -38.29
N LEU A 9 21.22 28.36 -37.64
CA LEU A 9 21.09 27.33 -36.61
C LEU A 9 20.29 27.81 -35.40
N VAL A 10 20.55 29.03 -34.93
CA VAL A 10 19.81 29.63 -33.82
C VAL A 10 18.35 29.84 -34.20
N LEU A 11 18.07 30.34 -35.41
CA LEU A 11 16.71 30.56 -35.89
C LEU A 11 15.93 29.24 -36.02
N ALA A 12 16.54 28.20 -36.58
CA ALA A 12 15.94 26.87 -36.68
C ALA A 12 15.66 26.27 -35.29
N CYS A 13 16.57 26.44 -34.34
CA CYS A 13 16.40 25.96 -32.97
C CYS A 13 15.24 26.66 -32.24
N LEU A 14 15.09 27.98 -32.41
CA LEU A 14 13.98 28.74 -31.83
C LEU A 14 12.61 28.33 -32.39
N ILE A 15 12.54 27.96 -33.66
CA ILE A 15 11.29 27.45 -34.29
C ILE A 15 10.94 26.05 -33.79
N LEU A 16 11.94 25.19 -33.54
CA LEU A 16 11.69 23.84 -33.01
C LEU A 16 11.25 23.86 -31.54
N LEU A 17 11.77 24.80 -30.75
CA LEU A 17 11.42 24.94 -29.33
C LEU A 17 10.00 25.48 -29.12
N SER A 18 9.48 26.30 -30.02
CA SER A 18 8.10 26.83 -29.92
C SER A 18 7.02 25.79 -30.24
N GLY A 19 7.35 24.74 -31.00
CA GLY A 19 6.43 23.62 -31.29
C GLY A 19 6.15 22.69 -30.11
N CYS A 20 6.92 22.78 -29.03
CA CYS A 20 6.75 21.94 -27.82
C CYS A 20 5.94 22.62 -26.71
N TYR A 21 5.56 23.88 -26.89
CA TYR A 21 4.77 24.61 -25.89
C TYR A 21 3.28 24.43 -26.19
N SER A 22 2.57 23.71 -25.32
CA SER A 22 1.10 23.69 -25.31
C SER A 22 0.61 24.70 -24.26
N PRO A 23 0.13 25.90 -24.66
CA PRO A 23 -0.39 26.87 -23.72
C PRO A 23 -1.54 26.24 -22.92
N GLY A 24 -1.40 26.18 -21.59
CA GLY A 24 -2.40 25.57 -20.68
C GLY A 24 -2.07 24.16 -20.18
N GLY A 25 -1.05 23.49 -20.74
CA GLY A 25 -0.66 22.14 -20.29
C GLY A 25 -1.75 21.08 -20.49
N PRO A 26 -1.56 19.85 -19.98
CA PRO A 26 -2.60 18.84 -19.98
C PRO A 26 -3.78 19.29 -19.11
N VAL A 27 -4.97 19.38 -19.71
CA VAL A 27 -6.21 19.69 -19.00
C VAL A 27 -6.61 18.46 -18.15
N PRO A 28 -6.81 18.60 -16.83
CA PRO A 28 -7.28 17.51 -15.99
C PRO A 28 -8.61 16.94 -16.49
N GLU A 29 -8.83 15.65 -16.26
CA GLU A 29 -10.15 15.04 -16.53
C GLU A 29 -11.26 15.72 -15.72
N ASN A 30 -12.49 15.71 -16.25
CA ASN A 30 -13.64 16.23 -15.53
C ASN A 30 -13.83 15.46 -14.19
N PRO A 31 -14.35 16.12 -13.13
CA PRO A 31 -14.62 15.45 -11.87
C PRO A 31 -15.51 14.22 -12.06
N LYS A 32 -15.07 13.08 -11.52
CA LYS A 32 -15.88 11.85 -11.48
C LYS A 32 -16.89 11.94 -10.34
N SER A 33 -18.09 11.38 -10.55
CA SER A 33 -19.07 11.25 -9.49
C SER A 33 -18.48 10.42 -8.33
N PRO A 34 -18.73 10.81 -7.06
CA PRO A 34 -18.26 10.04 -5.92
C PRO A 34 -18.78 8.59 -5.97
N ALA A 35 -17.95 7.64 -5.53
CA ALA A 35 -18.41 6.27 -5.36
C ALA A 35 -19.56 6.22 -4.35
N ALA A 36 -20.56 5.36 -4.64
CA ALA A 36 -21.65 5.13 -3.71
C ALA A 36 -21.10 4.57 -2.39
N ARG A 37 -21.47 5.18 -1.26
CA ARG A 37 -21.13 4.66 0.07
C ARG A 37 -22.15 3.60 0.45
N GLN A 38 -21.69 2.36 0.61
CA GLN A 38 -22.47 1.28 1.18
C GLN A 38 -22.01 1.04 2.62
N SER A 39 -22.97 0.89 3.54
CA SER A 39 -22.64 0.47 4.90
C SER A 39 -22.28 -1.01 4.89
N ILE A 40 -21.05 -1.33 5.29
CA ILE A 40 -20.54 -2.70 5.34
C ILE A 40 -20.39 -3.12 6.80
N PRO A 41 -21.08 -4.19 7.23
CA PRO A 41 -20.92 -4.73 8.59
C PRO A 41 -19.47 -5.12 8.87
N GLN A 42 -18.92 -4.60 9.98
CA GLN A 42 -17.54 -4.89 10.39
C GLN A 42 -17.47 -6.21 11.16
N LYS A 43 -17.51 -7.33 10.44
CA LYS A 43 -17.40 -8.68 11.00
C LYS A 43 -15.96 -9.19 10.92
N VAL A 44 -15.09 -8.61 11.75
CA VAL A 44 -13.64 -8.88 11.74
C VAL A 44 -13.16 -9.20 13.15
N ILE A 45 -12.40 -10.29 13.29
CA ILE A 45 -11.65 -10.61 14.48
C ILE A 45 -10.24 -10.06 14.31
N VAL A 46 -9.73 -9.40 15.35
CA VAL A 46 -8.41 -8.77 15.37
C VAL A 46 -7.64 -9.34 16.54
N GLU A 47 -6.50 -9.94 16.24
CA GLU A 47 -5.68 -10.67 17.20
C GLU A 47 -4.21 -10.25 17.01
N GLU A 48 -3.47 -10.17 18.11
CA GLU A 48 -2.02 -10.08 18.07
C GLU A 48 -1.45 -11.49 18.01
N GLU A 49 -0.57 -11.73 17.05
CA GLU A 49 0.05 -13.02 16.79
C GLU A 49 1.57 -12.89 16.87
N THR A 50 2.23 -13.97 17.24
CA THR A 50 3.69 -14.02 17.37
C THR A 50 4.22 -15.32 16.78
N ILE A 51 5.24 -15.20 15.91
CA ILE A 51 5.91 -16.34 15.28
C ILE A 51 7.40 -16.30 15.61
N TYR A 52 7.94 -17.44 16.04
CA TYR A 52 9.39 -17.61 16.18
C TYR A 52 10.06 -17.64 14.81
N SER A 53 10.94 -16.68 14.57
CA SER A 53 11.74 -16.52 13.36
C SER A 53 13.04 -15.85 13.76
N PRO A 54 14.12 -16.63 14.00
CA PRO A 54 15.34 -16.10 14.57
C PRO A 54 15.97 -15.03 13.66
N ALA A 55 16.48 -13.97 14.28
CA ALA A 55 17.19 -12.92 13.56
C ALA A 55 18.54 -13.44 13.04
N PRO A 56 18.97 -13.05 11.82
CA PRO A 56 20.32 -13.34 11.34
C PRO A 56 21.38 -12.84 12.33
N ARG A 57 22.38 -13.67 12.59
CA ARG A 57 23.44 -13.41 13.59
C ARG A 57 24.81 -13.10 12.96
N ASP A 58 24.86 -13.06 11.64
CA ASP A 58 26.05 -12.70 10.85
C ASP A 58 26.38 -11.20 10.91
N ASN A 59 25.39 -10.35 11.23
CA ASN A 59 25.52 -8.90 11.33
C ASN A 59 25.33 -8.36 12.77
N GLY A 60 25.78 -9.12 13.76
CA GLY A 60 25.74 -8.73 15.18
C GLY A 60 24.89 -9.65 16.06
N VAL A 61 24.66 -9.23 17.29
CA VAL A 61 23.90 -9.99 18.30
C VAL A 61 22.68 -9.18 18.71
N PRO A 62 21.55 -9.30 17.98
CA PRO A 62 20.33 -8.63 18.38
C PRO A 62 19.79 -9.22 19.70
N PRO A 63 18.98 -8.46 20.46
CA PRO A 63 18.25 -8.98 21.61
C PRO A 63 17.42 -10.22 21.26
N ASP A 64 17.16 -11.08 22.25
CA ASP A 64 16.36 -12.30 22.07
C ASP A 64 14.92 -12.00 21.59
N SER A 65 14.38 -10.82 21.93
CA SER A 65 13.07 -10.36 21.44
C SER A 65 13.02 -10.24 19.91
N CYS A 66 14.16 -10.01 19.25
CA CYS A 66 14.23 -9.92 17.79
C CYS A 66 14.10 -11.29 17.11
N ASP A 67 14.12 -12.40 17.85
CA ASP A 67 13.86 -13.74 17.28
C ASP A 67 12.36 -14.01 17.05
N TYR A 68 11.50 -13.04 17.34
CA TYR A 68 10.06 -13.15 17.14
C TYR A 68 9.58 -12.09 16.16
N ILE A 69 8.62 -12.47 15.33
CA ILE A 69 7.85 -11.57 14.48
C ILE A 69 6.50 -11.37 15.16
N HIS A 70 6.18 -10.12 15.47
CA HIS A 70 4.90 -9.70 16.01
C HIS A 70 4.06 -9.10 14.89
N PHE A 71 2.77 -9.43 14.84
CA PHE A 71 1.87 -8.85 13.85
C PHE A 71 0.43 -8.85 14.34
N ILE A 72 -0.36 -7.91 13.82
CA ILE A 72 -1.80 -7.86 14.03
C ILE A 72 -2.48 -8.57 12.86
N ARG A 73 -3.25 -9.60 13.18
CA ARG A 73 -4.03 -10.40 12.23
C ARG A 73 -5.46 -9.93 12.22
N TYR A 74 -5.91 -9.45 11.06
CA TYR A 74 -7.30 -9.15 10.76
C TYR A 74 -7.87 -10.30 9.94
N ARG A 75 -8.87 -11.01 10.48
CA ARG A 75 -9.50 -12.14 9.79
C ARG A 75 -11.03 -12.08 9.83
N PRO A 76 -11.72 -12.71 8.88
CA PRO A 76 -13.18 -12.80 8.89
C PRO A 76 -13.70 -13.42 10.19
N ALA A 77 -14.75 -12.83 10.76
CA ALA A 77 -15.44 -13.44 11.88
C ALA A 77 -16.30 -14.62 11.40
N THR A 78 -16.17 -15.76 12.08
CA THR A 78 -16.94 -16.98 11.86
C THR A 78 -17.85 -17.24 13.05
N SER A 79 -18.89 -18.06 12.87
CA SER A 79 -19.85 -18.36 13.94
C SER A 79 -19.27 -19.13 15.12
N ASP A 80 -18.22 -19.92 14.90
CA ASP A 80 -17.52 -20.68 15.94
C ASP A 80 -16.24 -19.99 16.42
N GLY A 81 -15.96 -18.78 15.92
CA GLY A 81 -14.77 -17.99 16.24
C GLY A 81 -13.47 -18.52 15.63
N LYS A 82 -13.48 -19.69 14.98
CA LYS A 82 -12.28 -20.32 14.42
C LYS A 82 -11.89 -19.70 13.08
N PRO A 83 -10.60 -19.67 12.72
CA PRO A 83 -10.20 -19.27 11.38
C PRO A 83 -10.85 -20.15 10.32
N LYS A 84 -11.31 -19.54 9.22
CA LYS A 84 -11.75 -20.24 8.01
C LYS A 84 -10.68 -20.14 6.93
N GLU A 85 -10.78 -20.95 5.89
CA GLU A 85 -9.91 -20.78 4.71
C GLU A 85 -10.20 -19.45 4.01
N VAL A 86 -9.13 -18.84 3.50
CA VAL A 86 -9.17 -17.59 2.73
C VAL A 86 -8.42 -17.76 1.41
N ASN A 87 -8.76 -16.92 0.44
CA ASN A 87 -8.15 -16.95 -0.89
C ASN A 87 -6.79 -16.23 -0.93
N ALA A 88 -6.59 -15.24 -0.05
CA ALA A 88 -5.39 -14.43 -0.02
C ALA A 88 -5.08 -13.92 1.39
N ILE A 89 -3.80 -13.62 1.62
CA ILE A 89 -3.31 -12.89 2.79
C ILE A 89 -2.58 -11.66 2.27
N LEU A 90 -3.02 -10.48 2.70
CA LEU A 90 -2.33 -9.23 2.44
C LEU A 90 -1.38 -8.91 3.60
N VAL A 91 -0.09 -8.87 3.32
CA VAL A 91 0.93 -8.51 4.31
C VAL A 91 1.24 -7.03 4.21
N LEU A 92 1.08 -6.30 5.31
CA LEU A 92 1.31 -4.86 5.40
C LEU A 92 2.51 -4.58 6.31
N MET A 93 3.38 -3.67 5.87
CA MET A 93 4.54 -3.22 6.64
C MET A 93 4.46 -1.71 6.85
N PRO A 94 4.58 -1.22 8.09
CA PRO A 94 4.54 0.21 8.37
C PRO A 94 5.81 0.93 7.90
N GLY A 95 5.68 2.25 7.79
CA GLY A 95 6.78 3.17 7.55
C GLY A 95 7.80 3.22 8.69
N TYR A 96 8.82 4.06 8.59
CA TYR A 96 9.94 4.08 9.55
C TYR A 96 9.52 4.33 11.01
N MET A 97 8.51 5.17 11.23
CA MET A 97 8.03 5.55 12.57
C MET A 97 6.65 4.96 12.88
N GLY A 98 6.19 4.00 12.08
CA GLY A 98 4.88 3.40 12.21
C GLY A 98 4.90 2.04 12.90
N GLY A 99 3.74 1.64 13.41
CA GLY A 99 3.48 0.31 13.97
C GLY A 99 2.33 -0.39 13.25
N ALA A 100 2.13 -1.67 13.54
CA ALA A 100 1.07 -2.47 12.95
C ALA A 100 -0.34 -1.86 13.18
N ASN A 101 -0.52 -1.13 14.28
CA ASN A 101 -1.78 -0.46 14.63
C ASN A 101 -2.19 0.66 13.66
N GLU A 102 -1.29 1.19 12.83
CA GLU A 102 -1.62 2.20 11.80
C GLU A 102 -2.65 1.68 10.79
N PHE A 103 -2.73 0.35 10.63
CA PHE A 103 -3.62 -0.29 9.68
C PHE A 103 -4.98 -0.66 10.28
N GLU A 104 -5.31 -0.28 11.52
CA GLU A 104 -6.52 -0.72 12.22
C GLU A 104 -7.82 -0.56 11.41
N TYR A 105 -8.06 0.64 10.89
CA TYR A 105 -9.25 0.90 10.09
C TYR A 105 -9.17 0.26 8.71
N MET A 106 -7.97 0.24 8.10
CA MET A 106 -7.76 -0.30 6.77
C MET A 106 -7.91 -1.82 6.73
N GLY A 107 -7.29 -2.53 7.67
CA GLY A 107 -7.34 -3.98 7.80
C GLY A 107 -8.76 -4.48 8.02
N ARG A 108 -9.50 -3.87 8.96
CA ARG A 108 -10.92 -4.18 9.17
C ARG A 108 -11.77 -3.95 7.92
N GLN A 109 -11.54 -2.83 7.23
CA GLN A 109 -12.32 -2.49 6.06
C GLN A 109 -12.03 -3.43 4.89
N LEU A 110 -10.77 -3.80 4.64
CA LEU A 110 -10.39 -4.73 3.57
C LEU A 110 -11.00 -6.11 3.77
N VAL A 111 -10.88 -6.67 4.99
CA VAL A 111 -11.50 -7.96 5.33
C VAL A 111 -13.03 -7.88 5.16
N SER A 112 -13.67 -6.86 5.74
CA SER A 112 -15.13 -6.72 5.66
C SER A 112 -15.64 -6.54 4.23
N MET A 113 -14.90 -5.80 3.39
CA MET A 113 -15.23 -5.62 1.97
C MET A 113 -15.12 -6.91 1.18
N SER A 114 -14.10 -7.73 1.44
CA SER A 114 -13.96 -9.03 0.78
C SER A 114 -15.16 -9.93 1.07
N GLU A 115 -15.54 -10.03 2.35
CA GLU A 115 -16.68 -10.83 2.79
C GLU A 115 -18.01 -10.33 2.22
N ALA A 116 -18.21 -9.01 2.18
CA ALA A 116 -19.44 -8.42 1.66
C ALA A 116 -19.62 -8.62 0.15
N GLN A 117 -18.53 -8.72 -0.62
CA GLN A 117 -18.59 -8.98 -2.06
C GLN A 117 -18.88 -10.46 -2.38
N GLY A 118 -18.64 -11.38 -1.44
CA GLY A 118 -19.06 -12.78 -1.51
C GLY A 118 -18.34 -13.64 -2.55
N LYS A 119 -17.27 -13.13 -3.18
CA LYS A 119 -16.50 -13.83 -4.22
C LYS A 119 -15.17 -14.36 -3.71
N GLU A 120 -14.53 -13.61 -2.83
CA GLU A 120 -13.20 -13.89 -2.30
C GLU A 120 -13.17 -13.51 -0.82
N SER A 121 -12.38 -14.24 -0.05
CA SER A 121 -12.12 -13.98 1.36
C SER A 121 -10.64 -13.71 1.54
N LEU A 122 -10.29 -12.74 2.38
CA LEU A 122 -8.90 -12.41 2.67
C LEU A 122 -8.66 -12.19 4.16
N GLU A 123 -7.41 -12.38 4.55
CA GLU A 123 -6.87 -11.84 5.80
C GLU A 123 -5.90 -10.69 5.52
N VAL A 124 -5.71 -9.83 6.51
CA VAL A 124 -4.67 -8.79 6.50
C VAL A 124 -3.75 -9.01 7.69
N TRP A 125 -2.45 -9.09 7.46
CA TRP A 125 -1.42 -9.24 8.50
C TRP A 125 -0.55 -7.99 8.52
N ALA A 126 -0.70 -7.16 9.54
CA ALA A 126 0.09 -5.95 9.74
C ALA A 126 1.28 -6.26 10.65
N ILE A 127 2.49 -6.21 10.10
CA ILE A 127 3.70 -6.67 10.79
C ILE A 127 4.37 -5.51 11.53
N ASP A 128 4.75 -5.73 12.79
CA ASP A 128 5.66 -4.83 13.48
C ASP A 128 7.11 -5.14 13.13
N ARG A 129 7.93 -4.08 13.07
CA ARG A 129 9.38 -4.26 12.97
C ARG A 129 9.87 -4.87 14.28
N ARG A 130 10.90 -5.72 14.17
CA ARG A 130 11.59 -6.23 15.37
C ARG A 130 12.07 -5.04 16.23
N PRO A 131 11.92 -5.14 17.56
CA PRO A 131 12.36 -4.11 18.49
C PRO A 131 13.88 -3.90 18.46
#